data_AF-A0A5J4Q4N1-F1
#
_entry.id   AF-A0A5J4Q4N1-F1
#
_cell.length_a   1.000
_cell.length_b   1.000
_cell.length_c   1.000
_cell.angle_alpha   90.00
_cell.angle_beta   90.00
_cell.angle_gamma   90.00
#
_symmetry.space_group_name_H-M   'P 1'
#
loop_
_entity.id
_entity.type
_entity.pdbx_description
1 polymer ?
#
loop_
_entity_poly.entity_id
_entity_poly.type
_entity_poly.pdbx_seq_one_letter_code
_entity_poly.pdbx_strand_id
1 'polypeptide(L)'
;MIKKKLTITKLIEEAKSFCVEQSKVQHRELFGVTDGKAVGTLIEHKFQKCLHEKYELTIGSSAKGIDLPSDDILTDIKVTSIKQPQSSCPFKDAKQKIFGLGYNLLV
;
A
#
# COMPACT_ATOMS: atom_id res chain seq x y z
N MET A 1 -14.75 21.22 2.94
CA MET A 1 -14.47 20.45 4.17
C MET A 1 -12.97 20.40 4.38
N ILE A 2 -12.48 20.70 5.58
CA ILE A 2 -11.05 20.60 5.92
C ILE A 2 -10.73 19.10 6.10
N LYS A 3 -9.86 18.55 5.25
CA LYS A 3 -9.39 17.17 5.41
C LYS A 3 -8.46 17.11 6.63
N LYS A 4 -8.52 16.01 7.37
CA LYS A 4 -7.65 15.82 8.54
C LYS A 4 -6.28 15.32 8.08
N LYS A 5 -5.23 15.71 8.79
CA LYS A 5 -3.88 15.17 8.58
C LYS A 5 -3.84 13.68 8.91
N LEU A 6 -3.22 12.88 8.04
CA LEU A 6 -3.01 11.45 8.29
C LEU A 6 -1.93 11.24 9.37
N THR A 7 -2.14 10.27 10.27
CA THR A 7 -1.15 9.84 11.26
C THR A 7 -0.87 8.34 11.10
N ILE A 8 0.27 7.84 11.59
CA ILE A 8 0.63 6.42 11.49
C ILE A 8 -0.45 5.52 12.10
N THR A 9 -0.99 5.88 13.27
CA THR A 9 -2.09 5.11 13.89
C THR A 9 -3.32 5.05 13.00
N LYS A 10 -3.70 6.17 12.38
CA LYS A 10 -4.83 6.21 11.44
C LYS A 10 -4.54 5.47 10.15
N LEU A 11 -3.31 5.51 9.64
CA LEU A 11 -2.91 4.73 8.49
C LEU A 11 -3.07 3.22 8.76
N ILE A 12 -2.67 2.74 9.94
CA ILE A 12 -2.84 1.33 10.33
C ILE A 12 -4.31 0.95 10.46
N GLU A 13 -5.14 1.81 11.08
CA GLU A 13 -6.58 1.59 11.20
C GLU A 13 -7.26 1.54 9.83
N GLU A 14 -6.97 2.50 8.95
CA GLU A 14 -7.52 2.56 7.59
C GLU A 14 -7.06 1.39 6.74
N ALA A 15 -5.80 0.94 6.86
CA ALA A 15 -5.31 -0.23 6.16
C ALA A 15 -6.09 -1.50 6.57
N LYS A 16 -6.33 -1.70 7.87
CA LYS A 16 -7.13 -2.82 8.38
C LYS A 16 -8.56 -2.78 7.84
N SER A 17 -9.22 -1.63 7.97
CA SER A 17 -10.59 -1.44 7.49
C SER A 17 -10.69 -1.66 5.98
N PHE A 18 -9.76 -1.08 5.22
CA PHE A 18 -9.70 -1.24 3.77
C PHE A 18 -9.52 -2.70 3.37
N CYS A 19 -8.62 -3.45 4.00
CA CYS A 19 -8.44 -4.88 3.72
C CYS A 19 -9.73 -5.68 3.98
N VAL A 20 -10.43 -5.41 5.09
CA VAL A 20 -11.72 -6.07 5.41
C VAL A 20 -12.78 -5.72 4.36
N GLU A 21 -12.88 -4.47 3.92
CA GLU A 21 -13.81 -4.05 2.88
C GLU A 21 -13.48 -4.68 1.53
N GLN A 22 -12.23 -4.59 1.09
CA GLN A 22 -11.79 -5.13 -0.20
C GLN A 22 -11.90 -6.66 -0.26
N SER A 23 -11.80 -7.37 0.88
CA SER A 23 -12.00 -8.82 0.94
C SER A 23 -13.42 -9.26 0.58
N LYS A 24 -14.41 -8.36 0.75
CA LYS A 24 -15.83 -8.61 0.43
C LYS A 24 -16.19 -8.23 -1.00
N VAL A 25 -15.31 -7.50 -1.70
CA VAL A 25 -15.56 -7.01 -3.05
C VAL A 25 -15.01 -8.00 -4.07
N GLN A 26 -15.86 -8.38 -5.03
CA GLN A 26 -15.40 -9.09 -6.22
C GLN A 26 -14.78 -8.11 -7.22
N HIS A 27 -13.45 -8.11 -7.27
CA HIS A 27 -12.69 -7.37 -8.28
C HIS A 27 -12.74 -8.12 -9.62
N ARG A 28 -13.80 -7.89 -10.40
CA ARG A 28 -13.96 -8.52 -11.73
C ARG A 28 -12.79 -8.23 -12.67
N GLU A 29 -12.17 -7.07 -12.51
CA GLU A 29 -10.96 -6.65 -13.20
C GLU A 29 -9.72 -7.52 -12.89
N LEU A 30 -9.77 -8.31 -11.81
CA LEU A 30 -8.75 -9.29 -11.45
C LEU A 30 -9.10 -10.72 -11.89
N PHE A 31 -10.24 -10.95 -12.56
CA PHE A 31 -10.62 -12.29 -13.00
C PHE A 31 -9.71 -12.76 -14.13
N GLY A 32 -9.03 -13.90 -13.93
CA GLY A 32 -8.07 -14.43 -14.89
C GLY A 32 -6.71 -13.74 -14.90
N VAL A 33 -6.50 -12.73 -14.05
CA VAL A 33 -5.18 -12.09 -13.90
C VAL A 33 -4.25 -13.07 -13.17
N THR A 34 -3.13 -13.39 -13.82
CA THR A 34 -2.08 -14.28 -13.29
C THR A 34 -0.81 -13.52 -12.87
N ASP A 35 -0.81 -12.19 -13.06
CA ASP A 35 0.31 -11.33 -12.67
C ASP A 35 0.04 -10.73 -11.28
N GLY A 36 0.77 -11.22 -10.27
CA GLY A 36 0.71 -10.70 -8.90
C GLY A 36 1.07 -9.21 -8.80
N LYS A 37 1.83 -8.66 -9.76
CA LYS A 37 2.12 -7.22 -9.85
C LYS A 37 0.87 -6.43 -10.22
N ALA A 38 0.13 -6.87 -11.23
CA ALA A 38 -1.11 -6.21 -11.64
C ALA A 38 -2.13 -6.19 -10.48
N VAL A 39 -2.24 -7.29 -9.72
CA VAL A 39 -3.06 -7.36 -8.51
C VAL A 39 -2.59 -6.36 -7.46
N GLY A 40 -1.29 -6.37 -7.14
CA GLY A 40 -0.70 -5.47 -6.15
C GLY A 40 -0.91 -4.00 -6.50
N THR A 41 -0.57 -3.60 -7.72
CA THR A 41 -0.72 -2.22 -8.22
C THR A 41 -2.17 -1.74 -8.17
N LEU A 42 -3.14 -2.59 -8.50
CA LEU A 42 -4.55 -2.20 -8.44
C LEU A 42 -4.98 -1.86 -7.01
N ILE A 43 -4.67 -2.75 -6.06
CA ILE A 43 -5.08 -2.59 -4.65
C ILE A 43 -4.32 -1.42 -4.01
N GLU A 44 -3.04 -1.25 -4.32
CA GLU A 44 -2.22 -0.12 -3.90
C GLU A 44 -2.84 1.21 -4.35
N HIS A 45 -3.16 1.36 -5.63
CA HIS A 45 -3.82 2.57 -6.15
C HIS A 45 -5.19 2.81 -5.50
N LYS A 46 -6.00 1.77 -5.29
CA LYS A 46 -7.29 1.90 -4.60
C LYS A 46 -7.11 2.39 -3.16
N PHE A 47 -6.10 1.88 -2.45
CA PHE A 47 -5.84 2.29 -1.07
C PHE A 47 -5.33 3.73 -1.00
N GLN A 48 -4.36 4.11 -1.85
CA GLN A 48 -3.87 5.49 -1.96
C GLN A 48 -5.01 6.46 -2.27
N LYS A 49 -5.91 6.10 -3.19
CA LYS A 49 -7.10 6.90 -3.51
C LYS A 49 -8.03 7.06 -2.30
N CYS A 50 -8.32 5.97 -1.58
CA CYS A 50 -9.13 5.99 -0.37
C CYS A 50 -8.56 6.94 0.69
N LEU A 51 -7.25 6.85 0.94
CA LEU A 51 -6.56 7.76 1.86
C LEU A 51 -6.67 9.21 1.38
N HIS A 52 -6.40 9.49 0.10
CA HIS A 52 -6.40 10.84 -0.44
C HIS A 52 -7.78 11.49 -0.43
N GLU A 53 -8.86 10.71 -0.53
CA GLU A 53 -10.22 11.21 -0.38
C GLU A 53 -10.53 11.64 1.07
N LYS A 54 -10.05 10.88 2.06
CA LYS A 54 -10.36 11.08 3.49
C LYS A 54 -9.40 12.03 4.23
N TYR A 55 -8.14 12.07 3.83
CA TYR A 55 -7.06 12.75 4.55
C TYR A 55 -6.30 13.72 3.65
N GLU A 56 -5.64 14.68 4.29
CA GLU A 56 -4.62 15.50 3.67
C GLU A 56 -3.30 14.71 3.69
N LEU A 57 -2.85 14.27 2.51
CA LEU A 57 -1.58 13.57 2.33
C LEU A 57 -1.00 13.82 0.94
N THR A 58 0.31 13.66 0.84
CA THR A 58 1.02 13.63 -0.44
C THR A 58 1.14 12.18 -0.89
N ILE A 59 0.62 11.85 -2.07
CA ILE A 59 0.90 10.56 -2.71
C ILE A 59 2.20 10.73 -3.50
N GLY A 60 3.18 9.87 -3.22
CA GLY A 60 4.42 9.79 -3.97
C GLY A 60 4.20 9.15 -5.34
N SER A 61 5.14 9.37 -6.26
CA SER A 61 5.15 8.64 -7.53
C SER A 61 6.10 7.45 -7.42
N SER A 62 5.82 6.38 -8.17
CA SER A 62 6.71 5.22 -8.27
C SER A 62 8.14 5.59 -8.72
N ALA A 63 8.34 6.77 -9.32
CA ALA A 63 9.64 7.29 -9.72
C ALA A 63 10.45 7.95 -8.56
N LYS A 64 9.79 8.37 -7.47
CA LYS A 64 10.43 8.98 -6.29
C LYS A 64 10.73 8.00 -5.15
N GLY A 65 10.20 6.76 -5.24
CA GLY A 65 10.64 5.63 -4.44
C GLY A 65 9.91 5.35 -3.11
N ILE A 66 8.94 6.18 -2.70
CA ILE A 66 8.11 5.99 -1.48
C ILE A 66 6.66 6.39 -1.78
N ASP A 67 5.70 5.54 -1.42
CA ASP A 67 4.27 5.75 -1.70
C ASP A 67 3.65 6.92 -0.91
N LEU A 68 4.00 7.05 0.37
CA LEU A 68 3.53 8.11 1.26
C LEU A 68 4.73 8.92 1.78
N PRO A 69 5.29 9.85 0.99
CA PRO A 69 6.53 10.55 1.31
C PRO A 69 6.40 11.68 2.33
N SER A 70 5.19 11.98 2.84
CA SER A 70 5.02 13.02 3.86
C SER A 70 5.89 12.74 5.08
N ASP A 71 6.63 13.74 5.58
CA ASP A 71 7.60 13.59 6.67
C ASP A 71 7.03 12.95 7.95
N ASP A 72 5.73 13.15 8.22
CA ASP A 72 5.04 12.58 9.39
C ASP A 72 4.70 11.09 9.26
N ILE A 73 4.73 10.55 8.04
CA ILE A 73 4.33 9.17 7.73
C ILE A 73 5.53 8.41 7.18
N LEU A 74 6.13 8.92 6.09
CA LEU A 74 7.26 8.36 5.38
C LEU A 74 7.14 6.82 5.24
N THR A 75 6.10 6.37 4.53
CA THR A 75 5.73 4.95 4.46
C THR A 75 5.63 4.46 3.02
N ASP A 76 6.26 3.33 2.73
CA ASP A 76 6.08 2.55 1.51
C ASP A 76 5.03 1.46 1.75
N ILE A 77 4.10 1.29 0.81
CA ILE A 77 3.02 0.31 0.88
C ILE A 77 3.43 -0.88 0.02
N LYS A 78 3.22 -2.10 0.51
CA LYS A 78 3.45 -3.30 -0.27
C LYS A 78 2.23 -4.20 -0.18
N VAL A 79 1.66 -4.50 -1.33
CA VAL A 79 0.54 -5.42 -1.46
C VAL A 79 1.00 -6.68 -2.16
N THR A 80 0.60 -7.83 -1.64
CA THR A 80 0.90 -9.13 -2.25
C THR A 80 -0.33 -10.02 -2.27
N SER A 81 -0.44 -10.86 -3.31
CA SER A 81 -1.47 -11.90 -3.36
C SER A 81 -0.96 -13.16 -2.68
N ILE A 82 -1.78 -13.75 -1.81
CA ILE A 82 -1.44 -15.02 -1.14
C ILE A 82 -1.35 -16.18 -2.14
N LYS A 83 -2.09 -16.11 -3.25
CA LYS A 83 -2.10 -17.14 -4.30
C LYS A 83 -0.92 -16.98 -5.26
N GLN A 84 -0.48 -15.73 -5.46
CA GLN A 84 0.58 -15.39 -6.41
C GLN A 84 1.39 -14.22 -5.85
N PRO A 85 2.42 -14.50 -5.04
CA PRO A 85 3.29 -13.47 -4.49
C PRO A 85 3.94 -12.67 -5.63
N GLN A 86 4.12 -11.37 -5.41
CA GLN A 86 4.77 -10.52 -6.41
C GLN A 86 6.24 -10.94 -6.58
N SER A 87 6.58 -11.59 -7.69
CA SER A 87 7.91 -12.14 -7.94
C SER A 87 8.86 -11.10 -8.56
N SER A 88 9.57 -10.36 -7.72
CA SER A 88 10.82 -9.69 -8.13
C SER A 88 11.80 -9.39 -6.99
N CYS A 89 11.59 -9.96 -5.78
CA CYS A 89 12.45 -9.64 -4.63
C CYS A 89 13.58 -10.68 -4.50
N PRO A 90 14.86 -10.31 -4.60
CA PRO A 90 15.99 -11.23 -4.41
C PRO A 90 16.22 -11.62 -2.94
N PHE A 91 15.44 -11.06 -2.02
CA PHE A 91 15.58 -11.27 -0.58
C PHE A 91 14.67 -12.40 -0.10
N LYS A 92 15.20 -13.24 0.79
CA LYS A 92 14.48 -14.41 1.35
C LYS A 92 13.50 -14.01 2.46
N ASP A 93 13.70 -12.87 3.10
CA ASP A 93 12.85 -12.34 4.19
C ASP A 93 12.72 -10.82 4.07
N ALA A 94 11.51 -10.29 4.27
CA ALA A 94 11.24 -8.84 4.30
C ALA A 94 12.13 -8.11 5.32
N LYS A 95 12.52 -8.77 6.43
CA LYS A 95 13.43 -8.21 7.45
C LYS A 95 14.82 -7.86 6.92
N GLN A 96 15.31 -8.58 5.89
CA GLN A 96 16.59 -8.25 5.24
C GLN A 96 16.54 -6.91 4.51
N LYS A 97 15.32 -6.49 4.11
CA LYS A 97 15.08 -5.18 3.52
C LYS A 97 15.02 -4.11 4.62
N ILE A 98 14.44 -4.41 5.79
CA ILE A 98 14.14 -3.43 6.86
C ILE A 98 15.41 -2.86 7.54
N PHE A 99 16.51 -3.62 7.63
CA PHE A 99 17.73 -3.12 8.28
C PHE A 99 18.41 -2.05 7.40
N GLY A 100 18.37 -0.78 7.84
CA GLY A 100 18.87 0.38 7.09
C GLY A 100 17.82 1.08 6.23
N LEU A 101 16.55 0.67 6.30
CA LEU A 101 15.45 1.35 5.61
C LEU A 101 15.14 2.65 6.36
N GLY A 102 15.39 3.80 5.74
CA GLY A 102 15.15 5.14 6.33
C GLY A 102 13.68 5.57 6.36
N TYR A 103 12.74 4.64 6.20
CA TYR A 103 11.31 4.87 6.08
C TYR A 103 10.52 3.65 6.55
N ASN A 104 9.21 3.83 6.79
CA ASN A 104 8.30 2.79 7.26
C ASN A 104 7.85 1.88 6.11
N LEU A 105 7.57 0.61 6.41
CA LEU A 105 7.03 -0.35 5.45
C LEU A 105 5.69 -0.89 5.98
N LEU A 106 4.62 -0.74 5.18
CA LEU A 106 3.31 -1.33 5.44
C LEU A 106 3.11 -2.53 4.51
N VAL A 107 2.91 -3.72 5.08
CA VAL A 107 2.77 -5.00 4.37
C VAL A 107 1.49 -5.71 4.79
#